data_AF-A0A7W1TYA3-F1
#
_entry.id   AF-A0A7W1TYA3-F1
#
_cell.length_a   1.000
_cell.length_b   1.000
_cell.length_c   1.000
_cell.angle_alpha   90.00
_cell.angle_beta   90.00
_cell.angle_gamma   90.00
#
_symmetry.space_group_name_H-M   'P 1'
#
loop_
_entity.id
_entity.type
_entity.pdbx_description
1 polymer ?
#
loop_
_entity_poly.entity_id
_entity_poly.type
_entity_poly.pdbx_seq_one_letter_code
_entity_poly.pdbx_strand_id
1 'polypeptide(L)' 'MPSLLPVTGAWRPGDPVGGRRFARLAVDRPFVLEGGGQLRDITVAYETWG' A
#
# COMPACT_ATOMS: atom_id res chain seq x y z
N MET A 1 -3.98 -31.58 -6.51
CA MET A 1 -3.82 -30.14 -6.74
C MET A 1 -3.13 -29.54 -5.53
N PRO A 2 -2.07 -28.73 -5.66
CA PRO A 2 -1.47 -28.13 -4.48
C PRO A 2 -2.44 -27.09 -3.91
N SER A 3 -2.85 -27.25 -2.65
CA SER A 3 -3.54 -26.18 -1.94
C SER A 3 -2.52 -25.06 -1.71
N LEU A 4 -2.75 -23.89 -2.27
CA LEU A 4 -1.98 -22.70 -1.94
C LEU A 4 -2.23 -22.43 -0.45
N LEU A 5 -1.20 -22.62 0.38
CA LEU A 5 -1.27 -22.21 1.78
C LEU A 5 -1.75 -20.75 1.82
N PRO A 6 -2.63 -20.36 2.75
CA PRO A 6 -3.07 -18.98 2.83
C PRO A 6 -1.85 -18.08 3.05
N VAL A 7 -1.72 -17.01 2.26
CA VAL A 7 -0.72 -15.97 2.49
C VAL A 7 -1.10 -15.27 3.80
N THR A 8 -0.46 -15.67 4.90
CA THR A 8 -0.74 -15.17 6.24
C THR A 8 0.09 -13.94 6.63
N GLY A 9 1.08 -13.56 5.81
CA GLY A 9 1.99 -12.44 6.11
C GLY A 9 1.60 -11.09 5.50
N ALA A 10 0.54 -11.02 4.69
CA ALA A 10 0.11 -9.77 4.09
C ALA A 10 -0.60 -8.90 5.12
N TRP A 11 -0.06 -7.71 5.38
CA TRP A 11 -0.70 -6.69 6.21
C TRP A 11 -2.05 -6.25 5.59
N ARG A 12 -3.03 -5.99 6.46
CA ARG A 12 -4.37 -5.49 6.10
C ARG A 12 -4.76 -4.29 6.96
N PRO A 13 -5.69 -3.44 6.50
CA PRO A 13 -6.30 -2.42 7.35
C PRO A 13 -6.88 -3.06 8.62
N GLY A 14 -6.41 -2.59 9.78
CA GLY A 14 -6.76 -3.15 11.09
C GLY A 14 -5.64 -3.97 11.74
N ASP A 15 -4.69 -4.50 10.96
CA ASP A 15 -3.52 -5.17 11.52
C ASP A 15 -2.57 -4.17 12.19
N PRO A 16 -1.82 -4.59 13.22
CA PRO A 16 -0.81 -3.74 13.86
C PRO A 16 0.14 -3.12 12.83
N VAL A 17 0.20 -1.78 12.82
CA VAL A 17 0.94 -1.04 11.79
C VAL A 17 2.45 -0.96 12.06
N GLY A 18 2.90 -1.30 13.26
CA GLY A 18 4.31 -1.19 13.66
C GLY A 18 4.79 0.26 13.72
N GLY A 19 5.99 0.52 13.21
CA GLY A 19 6.57 1.88 13.14
C GLY A 19 6.08 2.71 11.94
N ARG A 20 5.24 2.12 11.07
CA ARG A 20 4.82 2.72 9.82
C ARG A 20 3.96 3.96 10.05
N ARG A 21 4.26 5.01 9.30
CA ARG A 21 3.41 6.18 9.07
C ARG A 21 2.72 6.04 7.72
N PHE A 22 1.62 6.76 7.53
CA PHE A 22 0.83 6.70 6.30
C PHE A 22 0.67 8.09 5.68
N ALA A 23 0.93 8.19 4.38
CA ALA A 23 0.70 9.40 3.58
C ALA A 23 -0.42 9.15 2.57
N ARG A 24 -1.34 10.10 2.44
CA ARG A 24 -2.39 10.08 1.42
C ARG A 24 -1.96 10.92 0.23
N LEU A 25 -1.95 10.32 -0.95
CA LEU A 25 -1.53 10.93 -2.20
C LEU A 25 -2.64 10.83 -3.25
N ALA A 26 -2.49 11.60 -4.32
CA ALA A 26 -3.41 11.60 -5.45
C ALA A 26 -4.89 11.78 -5.06
N VAL A 27 -5.14 12.69 -4.09
CA VAL A 27 -6.47 13.05 -3.60
C VAL A 27 -7.19 13.92 -4.64
N ASP A 28 -6.56 15.03 -5.05
CA ASP A 28 -7.17 15.97 -6.01
C ASP A 28 -6.75 15.68 -7.46
N ARG A 29 -5.56 15.10 -7.66
CA ARG A 29 -5.00 14.82 -8.99
C ARG A 29 -4.53 13.36 -9.10
N PRO A 30 -4.93 12.61 -10.15
CA PRO A 30 -4.46 11.24 -10.37
C PRO A 30 -2.94 11.16 -10.53
N PHE A 31 -2.36 10.05 -10.06
CA PHE A 31 -0.98 9.68 -10.32
C PHE A 31 -0.92 8.82 -11.58
N VAL A 32 -0.24 9.32 -12.62
CA VAL A 32 -0.10 8.61 -13.90
C VAL A 32 1.08 7.64 -13.80
N LEU A 33 0.88 6.40 -14.23
CA LEU A 33 1.91 5.38 -14.22
C LEU A 33 2.69 5.40 -15.54
N GLU A 34 4.01 5.20 -15.48
CA GLU A 34 4.88 5.14 -16.67
C GLU A 34 4.45 4.03 -17.65
N GLY A 35 3.97 2.89 -17.13
CA GLY A 35 3.42 1.79 -17.93
C GLY A 35 2.02 2.04 -18.51
N GLY A 36 1.48 3.24 -18.32
CA GLY A 36 0.10 3.59 -18.63
C GLY A 36 -0.87 3.30 -17.47
N GLY A 37 -2.01 3.98 -17.49
CA GLY A 37 -3.00 3.95 -16.42
C GLY A 37 -2.79 5.02 -15.35
N GLN A 38 -3.69 5.05 -14.38
CA GLN A 38 -3.68 6.04 -13.30
C GLN A 38 -4.20 5.47 -11.98
N LEU A 39 -3.65 5.98 -10.88
CA LEU A 39 -4.09 5.68 -9.51
C LEU A 39 -4.69 6.92 -8.85
N ARG A 40 -5.71 6.71 -8.02
CA ARG A 40 -6.40 7.72 -7.19
C ARG A 40 -6.47 7.23 -5.76
N ASP A 41 -6.64 8.14 -4.81
CA ASP A 41 -6.85 7.81 -3.38
C ASP A 41 -5.78 6.86 -2.82
N ILE A 42 -4.52 7.15 -3.13
CA ILE A 42 -3.40 6.27 -2.78
C ILE A 42 -3.05 6.47 -1.31
N THR A 43 -2.86 5.37 -0.59
CA THR A 43 -2.28 5.37 0.76
C THR A 43 -0.91 4.70 0.71
N VAL A 44 0.14 5.43 1.09
CA VAL A 44 1.52 4.94 1.13
C VAL A 44 1.94 4.73 2.58
N ALA A 45 2.36 3.53 2.92
CA ALA A 45 3.01 3.24 4.20
C ALA A 45 4.52 3.51 4.10
N TYR A 46 5.09 4.22 5.05
CA TYR A 46 6.52 4.55 5.06
C TYR A 46 7.11 4.59 6.48
N GLU A 47 8.42 4.45 6.57
CA GLU A 47 9.22 4.67 7.77
C GLU A 47 10.43 5.54 7.41
N THR A 48 11.01 6.22 8.40
CA THR A 48 12.25 6.97 8.21
C THR A 48 13.26 6.46 9.22
N TRP A 49 14.51 6.32 8.79
CA TRP A 49 15.63 5.97 9.63
C TRP A 49 16.64 7.11 9.53
N GLY A 50 17.16 7.54 10.69
CA GLY A 50 18.13 8.63 10.78
C GLY A 50 19.48 8.24 10.19
#